data_AF-A0A6N6P521-F1
#
_entry.id   AF-A0A6N6P521-F1
#
_cell.length_a   1.000
_cell.length_b   1.000
_cell.length_c   1.000
_cell.angle_alpha   90.00
_cell.angle_beta   90.00
_cell.angle_gamma   90.00
#
_symmetry.space_group_name_H-M   'P 1'
#
loop_
_entity.id
_entity.type
_entity.pdbx_description
1 polymer ?
#
loop_
_entity_poly.entity_id
_entity_poly.type
_entity_poly.pdbx_seq_one_letter_code
_entity_poly.pdbx_strand_id
1 'polypeptide(L)'
;MKAKLRNSTVLVSLALIGSASADIIYSNLQNTAISTGWTGVTVNVNGGFINPFFGGVGVANDVLFQPARVGTDQLATILNLAVGTSISSSNGTLYFSTGAGGSQDHLGSSFTAGTEGYIGFNANGDYGWMRVIFTNNTGGAMIEDWAYDNSGSGGSIVVGRVQESVVDATHNLVTLSPASSEAFTLGSVLADKGSGVTNSVIKTGAGTTTLSGTNTYAGLTTVSVGTLKAGSASAFGTTAEGTSVTSGAVLDLNGQSIGAEAVTLNGTGLSSGGALVNSSGTAASLSGAVTLGSASSIGGSGNMTLSGGISGAHNLTKVGGDTVTLSGSNTYTGITTISGGTLALGPIGTIANTPLIKVQSGANLNVSAVTGGWAVQGSSSSSRQTLSGSGAVIGATTIGTNGTQNAGDARVGTQTFSSSLTYASGSIFEWDLDRTQTQTRGTGYDAVNVGGTLGGTAAIFRIVTGDTAYTQDFWSQTHTWSNIFDFASITTNLASIFNGGFDYATSPAGQGAFTWQTNTLQWTPQSGATFVPEPSSALAGLLLAAGLLRRRRTGAS
;
A
#
# COMPACT_ATOMS: atom_id res chain seq x y z
N MET A 1 75.17 -7.17 -12.70
CA MET A 1 75.50 -6.40 -13.94
C MET A 1 74.57 -5.19 -14.03
N LYS A 2 74.87 -4.17 -14.87
CA LYS A 2 74.05 -2.95 -15.05
C LYS A 2 73.50 -2.84 -16.49
N ALA A 3 72.17 -2.82 -16.63
CA ALA A 3 71.35 -2.24 -17.71
C ALA A 3 69.89 -2.34 -17.21
N LYS A 4 68.98 -1.36 -17.21
CA LYS A 4 68.83 -0.02 -17.83
C LYS A 4 68.50 -0.02 -19.33
N LEU A 5 67.51 0.83 -19.69
CA LEU A 5 66.86 1.04 -21.00
C LEU A 5 65.79 -0.02 -21.33
N ARG A 6 64.62 0.29 -21.93
CA ARG A 6 63.93 1.59 -22.15
C ARG A 6 62.41 1.33 -22.40
N ASN A 7 61.63 2.40 -22.45
CA ASN A 7 60.17 2.45 -22.65
C ASN A 7 59.61 1.48 -23.71
N SER A 8 58.46 0.85 -23.41
CA SER A 8 57.47 0.37 -24.40
C SER A 8 56.07 0.38 -23.78
N THR A 9 55.22 1.32 -24.21
CA THR A 9 53.79 1.32 -23.88
C THR A 9 53.07 0.38 -24.84
N VAL A 10 52.22 -0.52 -24.33
CA VAL A 10 51.28 -1.29 -25.15
C VAL A 10 49.88 -1.01 -24.64
N LEU A 11 49.14 -0.15 -25.34
CA LEU A 11 47.69 -0.03 -25.16
C LEU A 11 47.02 -1.17 -25.94
N VAL A 12 46.15 -1.92 -25.27
CA VAL A 12 45.11 -2.73 -25.92
C VAL A 12 43.77 -2.28 -25.35
N SER A 13 43.04 -1.49 -26.12
CA SER A 13 41.65 -1.15 -25.82
C SER A 13 40.75 -1.97 -26.73
N LEU A 14 40.00 -2.91 -26.15
CA LEU A 14 38.78 -3.45 -26.74
C LEU A 14 37.58 -2.91 -25.95
N ALA A 15 36.47 -2.69 -26.65
CA ALA A 15 35.39 -1.83 -26.19
C ALA A 15 34.15 -2.60 -25.73
N LEU A 16 33.24 -1.89 -25.08
CA LEU A 16 31.86 -1.87 -25.56
C LEU A 16 31.28 -0.45 -25.36
N ILE A 17 30.54 0.05 -26.35
CA ILE A 17 29.77 1.30 -26.22
C ILE A 17 28.32 0.91 -25.96
N GLY A 18 27.79 1.31 -24.82
CA GLY A 18 26.37 1.23 -24.46
C GLY A 18 25.84 2.62 -24.17
N SER A 19 24.70 2.98 -24.74
CA SER A 19 24.11 4.32 -24.65
C SER A 19 23.01 4.43 -23.60
N ALA A 20 22.84 5.65 -23.09
CA ALA A 20 21.75 6.15 -22.23
C ALA A 20 21.81 5.82 -20.73
N SER A 21 21.63 6.89 -19.94
CA SER A 21 20.98 6.96 -18.63
C SER A 21 21.28 5.85 -17.62
N ALA A 22 22.38 6.01 -16.88
CA ALA A 22 22.65 5.28 -15.66
C ALA A 22 23.10 6.24 -14.55
N ASP A 23 22.18 6.59 -13.64
CA ASP A 23 22.51 7.31 -12.42
C ASP A 23 23.36 6.40 -11.52
N ILE A 24 24.62 6.78 -11.29
CA ILE A 24 25.54 6.01 -10.44
C ILE A 24 25.23 6.34 -8.97
N ILE A 25 24.22 5.67 -8.43
CA ILE A 25 23.88 5.72 -7.01
C ILE A 25 24.98 5.03 -6.22
N TYR A 26 25.90 5.80 -5.64
CA TYR A 26 26.83 5.33 -4.63
C TYR A 26 26.05 4.93 -3.37
N SER A 27 25.79 3.63 -3.24
CA SER A 27 25.13 3.03 -2.07
C SER A 27 26.02 1.94 -1.48
N ASN A 28 25.99 1.83 -0.14
CA ASN A 28 26.63 0.80 0.68
C ASN A 28 28.16 0.60 0.52
N LEU A 29 28.91 1.10 1.50
CA LEU A 29 30.11 0.40 1.98
C LEU A 29 29.82 -0.17 3.38
N GLN A 30 29.30 -1.40 3.41
CA GLN A 30 29.18 -2.14 4.66
C GLN A 30 30.57 -2.56 5.17
N ASN A 31 30.67 -2.65 6.49
CA ASN A 31 31.89 -2.94 7.21
C ASN A 31 32.42 -4.35 6.88
N THR A 32 33.62 -4.48 6.31
CA THR A 32 34.30 -5.75 6.05
C THR A 32 35.82 -5.56 6.15
N ALA A 33 36.47 -6.35 7.00
CA ALA A 33 37.90 -6.20 7.29
C ALA A 33 38.79 -6.92 6.27
N ILE A 34 39.87 -6.26 5.85
CA ILE A 34 40.95 -6.83 5.00
C ILE A 34 42.27 -6.69 5.77
N SER A 35 43.16 -7.69 5.67
CA SER A 35 44.37 -7.75 6.50
C SER A 35 45.46 -6.77 6.07
N THR A 36 46.30 -6.39 7.04
CA THR A 36 47.24 -5.25 7.00
C THR A 36 48.46 -5.41 6.08
N GLY A 37 48.51 -6.45 5.24
CA GLY A 37 49.67 -6.79 4.40
C GLY A 37 49.60 -6.33 2.93
N TRP A 38 48.50 -5.71 2.48
CA TRP A 38 48.27 -5.44 1.05
C TRP A 38 48.74 -4.06 0.59
N THR A 39 49.71 -4.03 -0.33
CA THR A 39 50.18 -2.81 -1.02
C THR A 39 49.28 -2.43 -2.21
N GLY A 40 47.97 -2.34 -1.97
CA GLY A 40 46.98 -1.81 -2.91
C GLY A 40 46.49 -2.76 -4.02
N VAL A 41 45.40 -2.34 -4.67
CA VAL A 41 44.84 -2.91 -5.90
C VAL A 41 44.77 -1.78 -6.93
N THR A 42 45.15 -2.05 -8.19
CA THR A 42 45.09 -1.06 -9.28
C THR A 42 43.91 -1.36 -10.19
N VAL A 43 42.98 -0.42 -10.33
CA VAL A 43 41.94 -0.45 -11.37
C VAL A 43 42.37 0.48 -12.50
N ASN A 44 42.51 -0.05 -13.70
CA ASN A 44 42.92 0.70 -14.89
C ASN A 44 41.71 0.89 -15.82
N VAL A 45 41.16 2.11 -15.88
CA VAL A 45 40.11 2.50 -16.82
C VAL A 45 40.71 3.40 -17.90
N ASN A 46 40.80 2.85 -19.11
CA ASN A 46 41.63 3.38 -20.19
C ASN A 46 40.84 4.33 -21.11
N GLY A 47 40.54 5.54 -20.64
CA GLY A 47 39.74 6.50 -21.43
C GLY A 47 39.26 7.78 -20.74
N GLY A 48 39.90 8.23 -19.65
CA GLY A 48 39.54 9.48 -18.96
C GLY A 48 39.58 9.34 -17.45
N PHE A 49 40.30 10.24 -16.78
CA PHE A 49 40.37 10.25 -15.31
C PHE A 49 39.20 11.03 -14.73
N ILE A 50 38.27 10.32 -14.09
CA ILE A 50 37.30 10.95 -13.17
C ILE A 50 37.99 11.07 -11.81
N ASN A 51 38.37 12.29 -11.43
CA ASN A 51 38.67 12.63 -10.04
C ASN A 51 37.32 12.84 -9.32
N PRO A 52 36.95 12.06 -8.30
CA PRO A 52 35.60 12.07 -7.73
C PRO A 52 35.23 13.34 -6.93
N PHE A 53 36.15 14.30 -6.75
CA PHE A 53 35.87 15.50 -5.94
C PHE A 53 35.79 16.84 -6.69
N PHE A 54 36.59 17.07 -7.74
CA PHE A 54 36.51 18.33 -8.49
C PHE A 54 36.77 18.12 -9.99
N GLY A 55 35.77 18.46 -10.80
CA GLY A 55 35.90 18.54 -12.26
C GLY A 55 36.56 19.85 -12.68
N GLY A 56 37.87 19.81 -12.95
CA GLY A 56 38.62 20.97 -13.40
C GLY A 56 39.96 20.58 -14.05
N VAL A 57 40.26 21.17 -15.21
CA VAL A 57 41.53 20.94 -15.92
C VAL A 57 42.54 22.00 -15.48
N GLY A 58 43.71 21.58 -14.99
CA GLY A 58 44.90 22.46 -14.93
C GLY A 58 45.52 22.76 -13.56
N VAL A 59 45.07 22.16 -12.44
CA VAL A 59 45.80 22.28 -11.16
C VAL A 59 47.11 21.48 -11.19
N ALA A 60 48.23 22.19 -11.16
CA ALA A 60 49.57 21.60 -11.28
C ALA A 60 50.28 21.49 -9.91
N ASN A 61 50.41 20.25 -9.41
CA ASN A 61 51.47 19.78 -8.51
C ASN A 61 51.80 20.57 -7.21
N ASP A 62 50.91 21.42 -6.70
CA ASP A 62 51.12 22.05 -5.39
C ASP A 62 50.83 21.07 -4.23
N VAL A 63 51.71 21.08 -3.22
CA VAL A 63 51.82 20.03 -2.19
C VAL A 63 50.68 20.07 -1.14
N LEU A 64 49.78 21.05 -1.23
CA LEU A 64 48.75 21.35 -0.23
C LEU A 64 47.44 20.56 -0.33
N PHE A 65 47.25 19.76 -1.39
CA PHE A 65 46.09 18.85 -1.51
C PHE A 65 46.53 17.38 -1.70
N GLN A 66 46.81 16.71 -0.57
CA GLN A 66 46.91 15.25 -0.50
C GLN A 66 45.89 14.70 0.52
N PRO A 67 45.00 13.75 0.15
CA PRO A 67 44.13 13.07 1.11
C PRO A 67 44.93 12.08 1.97
N ALA A 68 45.34 12.51 3.15
CA ALA A 68 46.37 11.86 3.95
C ALA A 68 45.85 10.77 4.93
N ARG A 69 45.53 9.59 4.39
CA ARG A 69 45.55 8.27 5.09
C ARG A 69 44.48 8.04 6.18
N VAL A 70 44.40 6.80 6.68
CA VAL A 70 43.34 6.31 7.58
C VAL A 70 43.93 5.44 8.70
N GLY A 71 43.40 5.57 9.93
CA GLY A 71 43.64 4.69 11.08
C GLY A 71 44.84 5.09 11.96
N THR A 72 44.78 4.98 13.29
CA THR A 72 43.72 4.48 14.20
C THR A 72 43.58 5.36 15.44
N ASP A 73 42.49 5.13 16.19
CA ASP A 73 42.10 5.74 17.48
C ASP A 73 41.54 7.18 17.44
N GLN A 74 40.20 7.23 17.51
CA GLN A 74 39.31 8.36 17.81
C GLN A 74 39.08 9.46 16.74
N LEU A 75 37.78 9.77 16.58
CA LEU A 75 37.17 10.87 15.82
C LEU A 75 37.27 10.83 14.28
N ALA A 76 36.46 11.68 13.66
CA ALA A 76 36.01 11.57 12.27
C ALA A 76 36.94 12.27 11.24
N THR A 77 36.57 12.20 9.97
CA THR A 77 37.20 13.00 8.90
C THR A 77 36.92 14.48 9.12
N ILE A 78 37.94 15.23 9.58
CA ILE A 78 37.82 16.63 10.01
C ILE A 78 38.42 17.56 8.95
N LEU A 79 37.60 18.49 8.43
CA LEU A 79 38.12 19.68 7.76
C LEU A 79 38.64 20.66 8.84
N ASN A 80 39.94 20.61 9.11
CA ASN A 80 40.53 21.30 10.25
C ASN A 80 40.95 22.73 9.88
N LEU A 81 40.02 23.68 9.94
CA LEU A 81 40.30 25.11 9.83
C LEU A 81 40.63 25.67 11.22
N ALA A 82 41.88 26.09 11.43
CA ALA A 82 42.33 26.60 12.72
C ALA A 82 41.92 28.06 12.92
N VAL A 83 41.59 28.42 14.16
CA VAL A 83 41.18 29.80 14.51
C VAL A 83 42.34 30.77 14.22
N GLY A 84 42.10 31.70 13.29
CA GLY A 84 43.08 32.72 12.89
C GLY A 84 43.94 32.39 11.66
N THR A 85 43.77 31.24 11.00
CA THR A 85 44.49 30.98 9.73
C THR A 85 43.85 31.70 8.56
N SER A 86 44.49 32.77 8.09
CA SER A 86 44.21 33.39 6.79
C SER A 86 44.80 32.53 5.66
N ILE A 87 43.93 31.92 4.84
CA ILE A 87 44.34 31.23 3.62
C ILE A 87 44.58 32.30 2.55
N SER A 88 45.82 32.43 2.05
CA SER A 88 46.14 33.32 0.95
C SER A 88 46.84 32.59 -0.19
N SER A 89 46.42 32.88 -1.42
CA SER A 89 47.15 32.62 -2.66
C SER A 89 47.16 33.92 -3.48
N SER A 90 48.24 34.17 -4.20
CA SER A 90 48.62 35.54 -4.59
C SER A 90 47.97 36.10 -5.86
N ASN A 91 46.91 35.45 -6.38
CA ASN A 91 46.08 35.93 -7.51
C ASN A 91 44.75 35.16 -7.56
N GLY A 92 43.62 35.75 -7.12
CA GLY A 92 42.28 35.24 -7.48
C GLY A 92 41.29 34.83 -6.38
N THR A 93 41.55 35.18 -5.12
CA THR A 93 40.55 35.52 -4.07
C THR A 93 39.33 34.59 -3.82
N LEU A 94 39.26 34.00 -2.61
CA LEU A 94 38.02 33.57 -1.96
C LEU A 94 37.66 34.55 -0.83
N TYR A 95 36.37 34.83 -0.58
CA TYR A 95 35.94 35.75 0.49
C TYR A 95 34.84 35.17 1.39
N PHE A 96 34.95 35.50 2.69
CA PHE A 96 33.88 35.44 3.69
C PHE A 96 34.00 36.68 4.63
N SER A 97 32.97 37.51 4.77
CA SER A 97 32.88 38.78 5.60
C SER A 97 31.47 38.88 6.28
N THR A 98 30.70 39.95 6.61
CA THR A 98 29.49 39.95 7.55
C THR A 98 28.10 40.73 7.29
N GLY A 99 27.02 40.21 6.66
CA GLY A 99 25.63 40.82 6.71
C GLY A 99 24.54 40.51 5.63
N ALA A 100 23.24 40.55 5.96
CA ALA A 100 22.14 40.11 5.06
C ALA A 100 21.65 41.14 4.00
N GLY A 101 21.55 40.71 2.75
CA GLY A 101 21.06 41.49 1.60
C GLY A 101 22.11 41.57 0.47
N GLY A 102 21.70 41.93 -0.74
CA GLY A 102 22.59 41.90 -1.92
C GLY A 102 23.81 42.83 -1.78
N SER A 103 25.00 42.23 -1.90
CA SER A 103 26.38 42.76 -1.79
C SER A 103 27.17 41.81 -0.87
N GLN A 104 28.49 41.73 -1.05
CA GLN A 104 29.34 40.76 -0.32
C GLN A 104 29.38 41.08 1.17
N ASP A 105 29.12 40.07 2.04
CA ASP A 105 29.44 39.93 3.49
C ASP A 105 28.46 38.91 4.20
N HIS A 106 28.83 37.86 4.99
CA HIS A 106 27.88 36.91 5.70
C HIS A 106 28.34 36.00 6.93
N LEU A 107 29.32 36.39 7.76
CA LEU A 107 29.99 35.69 8.90
C LEU A 107 30.53 36.70 9.94
N GLY A 108 30.12 36.62 11.21
CA GLY A 108 30.62 37.48 12.30
C GLY A 108 32.00 37.06 12.86
N SER A 109 32.63 37.92 13.67
CA SER A 109 33.99 37.72 14.19
C SER A 109 34.16 36.69 15.32
N SER A 110 33.10 35.94 15.67
CA SER A 110 33.16 34.85 16.64
C SER A 110 32.11 33.77 16.35
N PHE A 111 32.48 32.50 16.54
CA PHE A 111 31.58 31.35 16.42
C PHE A 111 31.14 30.88 17.81
N THR A 112 29.84 30.83 18.05
CA THR A 112 29.25 30.12 19.19
C THR A 112 28.92 28.70 18.75
N ALA A 113 29.38 27.70 19.50
CA ALA A 113 29.12 26.31 19.15
C ALA A 113 27.64 25.91 19.31
N GLY A 114 27.18 25.01 18.44
CA GLY A 114 25.75 24.68 18.29
C GLY A 114 24.97 25.74 17.49
N THR A 115 25.66 26.72 16.89
CA THR A 115 25.04 27.71 16.00
C THR A 115 25.24 27.31 14.54
N GLU A 116 24.21 27.50 13.74
CA GLU A 116 24.26 27.33 12.29
C GLU A 116 25.03 28.47 11.61
N GLY A 117 25.64 28.18 10.47
CA GLY A 117 26.19 29.17 9.56
C GLY A 117 26.24 28.64 8.12
N TYR A 118 26.79 29.45 7.22
CA TYR A 118 26.74 29.18 5.78
C TYR A 118 28.12 29.41 5.14
N ILE A 119 28.54 28.49 4.27
CA ILE A 119 29.79 28.57 3.50
C ILE A 119 29.44 28.79 2.02
N GLY A 120 29.62 30.01 1.55
CA GLY A 120 29.45 30.35 0.13
C GLY A 120 30.64 29.90 -0.73
N PHE A 121 30.39 29.60 -2.00
CA PHE A 121 31.42 29.32 -3.01
C PHE A 121 30.96 29.83 -4.38
N ASN A 122 31.92 30.16 -5.26
CA ASN A 122 31.67 30.54 -6.65
C ASN A 122 32.39 29.56 -7.60
N ALA A 123 31.73 29.15 -8.67
CA ALA A 123 32.33 28.35 -9.74
C ALA A 123 31.85 28.88 -11.11
N ASN A 124 32.79 29.35 -11.93
CA ASN A 124 32.54 29.82 -13.30
C ASN A 124 31.47 30.93 -13.47
N GLY A 125 31.10 31.62 -12.39
CA GLY A 125 30.04 32.64 -12.37
C GLY A 125 28.80 32.24 -11.56
N ASP A 126 28.60 30.95 -11.32
CA ASP A 126 27.52 30.43 -10.47
C ASP A 126 27.90 30.54 -8.98
N TYR A 127 26.92 30.81 -8.12
CA TYR A 127 27.10 31.01 -6.67
C TYR A 127 26.30 29.97 -5.88
N GLY A 128 26.98 29.13 -5.09
CA GLY A 128 26.33 28.16 -4.21
C GLY A 128 26.67 28.38 -2.73
N TRP A 129 25.98 27.67 -1.84
CA TRP A 129 26.18 27.78 -0.39
C TRP A 129 25.89 26.46 0.35
N MET A 130 26.74 26.10 1.30
CA MET A 130 26.52 24.96 2.21
C MET A 130 26.04 25.46 3.58
N ARG A 131 25.03 24.81 4.16
CA ARG A 131 24.61 25.04 5.55
C ARG A 131 25.43 24.14 6.47
N VAL A 132 26.02 24.69 7.53
CA VAL A 132 26.91 23.95 8.44
C VAL A 132 26.59 24.28 9.89
N ILE A 133 26.76 23.30 10.78
CA ILE A 133 26.66 23.53 12.23
C ILE A 133 28.06 23.43 12.82
N PHE A 134 28.50 24.52 13.44
CA PHE A 134 29.82 24.61 14.06
C PHE A 134 29.75 24.07 15.50
N THR A 135 30.50 23.00 15.78
CA THR A 135 30.55 22.34 17.10
C THR A 135 31.82 22.69 17.87
N ASN A 136 31.75 22.81 19.20
CA ASN A 136 32.94 22.96 20.04
C ASN A 136 33.47 21.60 20.47
N ASN A 137 34.66 21.26 19.97
CA ASN A 137 35.82 20.77 20.73
C ASN A 137 36.70 19.92 19.82
N THR A 138 37.79 20.49 19.30
CA THR A 138 38.94 19.76 18.72
C THR A 138 38.60 18.70 17.64
N GLY A 139 37.41 18.80 17.03
CA GLY A 139 36.74 17.67 16.36
C GLY A 139 36.06 18.03 15.03
N GLY A 140 36.42 19.17 14.44
CA GLY A 140 35.89 19.65 13.16
C GLY A 140 34.49 20.24 13.18
N ALA A 141 34.09 20.81 12.04
CA ALA A 141 32.71 21.11 11.74
C ALA A 141 32.05 19.90 11.05
N MET A 142 30.76 19.67 11.34
CA MET A 142 29.96 18.65 10.68
C MET A 142 29.06 19.29 9.62
N ILE A 143 29.09 18.72 8.41
CA ILE A 143 28.18 19.06 7.32
C ILE A 143 26.94 18.19 7.50
N GLU A 144 25.88 18.75 8.08
CA GLU A 144 24.59 18.06 8.18
C GLU A 144 23.82 18.08 6.85
N ASP A 145 24.02 19.14 6.06
CA ASP A 145 23.32 19.39 4.80
C ASP A 145 24.20 20.23 3.85
N TRP A 146 23.95 20.23 2.54
CA TRP A 146 24.78 20.98 1.58
C TRP A 146 23.92 21.45 0.41
N ALA A 147 24.04 22.68 -0.09
CA ALA A 147 23.28 23.13 -1.26
C ALA A 147 24.18 23.68 -2.37
N TYR A 148 23.64 23.68 -3.59
CA TYR A 148 24.32 24.14 -4.80
C TYR A 148 23.30 24.89 -5.66
N ASP A 149 23.21 26.21 -5.51
CA ASP A 149 22.43 27.02 -6.46
C ASP A 149 23.22 27.17 -7.78
N ASN A 150 22.50 26.99 -8.87
CA ASN A 150 22.97 27.29 -10.22
C ASN A 150 21.82 28.01 -10.92
N SER A 151 21.79 29.33 -10.74
CA SER A 151 20.75 30.22 -11.25
C SER A 151 20.84 30.40 -12.79
N GLY A 152 21.76 29.70 -13.46
CA GLY A 152 21.89 29.61 -14.92
C GLY A 152 20.78 28.78 -15.59
N SER A 153 19.55 29.33 -15.59
CA SER A 153 18.43 28.95 -16.48
C SER A 153 18.29 27.44 -16.83
N GLY A 154 18.22 26.59 -15.82
CA GLY A 154 18.12 25.13 -15.98
C GLY A 154 18.89 24.29 -14.95
N GLY A 155 19.65 24.93 -14.06
CA GLY A 155 20.31 24.27 -12.94
C GLY A 155 19.35 23.61 -11.95
N SER A 156 19.85 22.58 -11.24
CA SER A 156 19.12 21.83 -10.22
C SER A 156 19.93 21.77 -8.93
N ILE A 157 19.28 22.09 -7.81
CA ILE A 157 19.86 22.21 -6.48
C ILE A 157 19.72 20.88 -5.76
N VAL A 158 20.78 20.08 -5.71
CA VAL A 158 20.84 18.87 -4.89
C VAL A 158 21.22 19.24 -3.46
N VAL A 159 20.42 18.79 -2.49
CA VAL A 159 20.56 19.03 -1.06
C VAL A 159 20.44 17.71 -0.31
N GLY A 160 21.57 17.00 -0.15
CA GLY A 160 21.63 15.67 0.45
C GLY A 160 20.86 14.60 -0.34
N ARG A 161 19.56 14.49 -0.08
CA ARG A 161 18.59 13.57 -0.73
C ARG A 161 17.40 14.30 -1.36
N VAL A 162 17.37 15.62 -1.22
CA VAL A 162 16.43 16.54 -1.85
C VAL A 162 17.07 17.01 -3.16
N GLN A 163 16.28 17.24 -4.20
CA GLN A 163 16.73 17.86 -5.44
C GLN A 163 15.64 18.79 -5.96
N GLU A 164 15.85 20.10 -5.87
CA GLU A 164 14.98 21.09 -6.54
C GLU A 164 15.41 21.22 -8.01
N SER A 165 14.46 21.17 -8.93
CA SER A 165 14.67 21.52 -10.34
C SER A 165 13.59 22.50 -10.78
N VAL A 166 13.96 23.48 -11.60
CA VAL A 166 12.96 24.25 -12.37
C VAL A 166 12.33 23.31 -13.41
N VAL A 167 11.02 23.40 -13.62
CA VAL A 167 10.30 22.65 -14.67
C VAL A 167 9.87 23.61 -15.78
N ASP A 168 9.26 24.74 -15.41
CA ASP A 168 8.94 25.85 -16.30
C ASP A 168 8.98 27.19 -15.54
N ALA A 169 8.48 28.29 -16.13
CA ALA A 169 8.49 29.62 -15.51
C ALA A 169 7.52 29.80 -14.32
N THR A 170 6.72 28.77 -14.02
CA THR A 170 5.63 28.75 -13.02
C THR A 170 5.65 27.51 -12.11
N HIS A 171 6.48 26.50 -12.40
CA HIS A 171 6.58 25.26 -11.63
C HIS A 171 8.03 24.85 -11.36
N ASN A 172 8.31 24.50 -10.11
CA ASN A 172 9.51 23.74 -9.71
C ASN A 172 9.12 22.35 -9.19
N LEU A 173 10.07 21.43 -9.20
CA LEU A 173 9.94 20.05 -8.72
C LEU A 173 10.97 19.76 -7.64
N VAL A 174 10.51 19.45 -6.44
CA VAL A 174 11.32 19.02 -5.29
C VAL A 174 11.29 17.49 -5.21
N THR A 175 12.35 16.87 -5.70
CA THR A 175 12.54 15.42 -5.70
C THR A 175 13.14 14.95 -4.38
N LEU A 176 12.61 13.86 -3.80
CA LEU A 176 13.04 13.29 -2.52
C LEU A 176 13.43 11.82 -2.74
N SER A 177 14.71 11.47 -2.58
CA SER A 177 15.25 10.19 -3.10
C SER A 177 16.09 9.36 -2.10
N PRO A 178 15.52 8.87 -0.98
CA PRO A 178 16.21 7.91 -0.11
C PRO A 178 16.35 6.53 -0.75
N ALA A 179 17.51 5.88 -0.60
CA ALA A 179 17.77 4.55 -1.12
C ALA A 179 17.08 3.45 -0.29
N SER A 180 17.18 2.20 -0.74
CA SER A 180 16.55 1.05 -0.07
C SER A 180 16.98 0.90 1.39
N SER A 181 16.01 0.60 2.26
CA SER A 181 16.17 0.43 3.71
C SER A 181 16.54 1.70 4.50
N GLU A 182 16.60 2.87 3.86
CA GLU A 182 16.92 4.12 4.54
C GLU A 182 15.67 4.87 5.02
N ALA A 183 15.81 5.60 6.13
CA ALA A 183 14.82 6.56 6.64
C ALA A 183 15.45 7.95 6.67
N PHE A 184 14.90 8.87 5.87
CA PHE A 184 15.27 10.28 5.83
C PHE A 184 14.18 11.12 6.48
N THR A 185 14.54 12.24 7.11
CA THR A 185 13.60 13.19 7.70
C THR A 185 13.97 14.59 7.27
N LEU A 186 13.07 15.25 6.54
CA LEU A 186 13.21 16.66 6.17
C LEU A 186 12.49 17.51 7.23
N GLY A 187 13.27 18.19 8.07
CA GLY A 187 12.77 19.07 9.13
C GLY A 187 12.50 20.51 8.69
N SER A 188 13.05 20.93 7.54
CA SER A 188 12.80 22.25 6.95
C SER A 188 11.40 22.36 6.35
N VAL A 189 10.92 23.60 6.24
CA VAL A 189 9.68 23.94 5.54
C VAL A 189 9.94 23.92 4.03
N LEU A 190 9.16 23.13 3.31
CA LEU A 190 8.97 23.26 1.87
C LEU A 190 7.88 24.30 1.61
N ALA A 191 8.19 25.32 0.81
CA ALA A 191 7.29 26.41 0.43
C ALA A 191 7.52 26.80 -1.04
N ASP A 192 6.55 27.47 -1.66
CA ASP A 192 6.60 27.95 -3.05
C ASP A 192 7.67 29.04 -3.27
N LYS A 193 8.27 29.08 -4.46
CA LYS A 193 9.40 29.98 -4.78
C LYS A 193 8.96 31.40 -5.17
N GLY A 194 8.17 32.02 -4.30
CA GLY A 194 7.63 33.37 -4.46
C GLY A 194 6.30 33.42 -5.22
N SER A 195 5.84 34.63 -5.53
CA SER A 195 4.50 34.86 -6.07
C SER A 195 4.36 34.35 -7.51
N GLY A 196 3.66 33.23 -7.67
CA GLY A 196 3.31 32.67 -8.99
C GLY A 196 4.21 31.52 -9.47
N VAL A 197 5.11 31.00 -8.63
CA VAL A 197 5.89 29.79 -8.90
C VAL A 197 5.57 28.74 -7.85
N THR A 198 4.89 27.65 -8.22
CA THR A 198 4.50 26.59 -7.30
C THR A 198 5.52 25.46 -7.26
N ASN A 199 5.74 24.90 -6.08
CA ASN A 199 6.64 23.77 -5.88
C ASN A 199 5.82 22.48 -5.80
N SER A 200 5.98 21.59 -6.77
CA SER A 200 5.49 20.20 -6.69
C SER A 200 6.54 19.34 -5.97
N VAL A 201 6.11 18.30 -5.25
CA VAL A 201 7.01 17.40 -4.50
C VAL A 201 6.89 15.99 -5.05
N ILE A 202 8.01 15.33 -5.35
CA ILE A 202 8.02 13.93 -5.82
C ILE A 202 8.90 13.03 -4.94
N LYS A 203 8.29 12.05 -4.29
CA LYS A 203 8.98 11.03 -3.50
C LYS A 203 9.34 9.83 -4.38
N THR A 204 10.64 9.69 -4.66
CA THR A 204 11.23 8.55 -5.38
C THR A 204 12.16 7.76 -4.44
N GLY A 205 12.86 6.74 -4.95
CA GLY A 205 13.71 5.87 -4.16
C GLY A 205 12.94 4.92 -3.21
N ALA A 206 13.52 3.76 -2.92
CA ALA A 206 12.84 2.71 -2.17
C ALA A 206 12.74 2.97 -0.65
N GLY A 207 13.44 3.98 -0.11
CA GLY A 207 13.42 4.32 1.31
C GLY A 207 12.18 5.09 1.76
N THR A 208 12.17 5.47 3.03
CA THR A 208 11.15 6.34 3.64
C THR A 208 11.65 7.78 3.72
N THR A 209 10.82 8.76 3.33
CA THR A 209 11.03 10.18 3.69
C THR A 209 9.94 10.63 4.64
N THR A 210 10.32 11.20 5.78
CA THR A 210 9.41 11.89 6.71
C THR A 210 9.45 13.38 6.44
N LEU A 211 8.30 14.03 6.22
CA LEU A 211 8.19 15.48 6.09
C LEU A 211 7.69 16.07 7.41
N SER A 212 8.60 16.66 8.20
CA SER A 212 8.30 17.20 9.53
C SER A 212 8.11 18.72 9.56
N GLY A 213 8.46 19.43 8.48
CA GLY A 213 8.15 20.84 8.32
C GLY A 213 6.64 21.13 8.31
N THR A 214 6.27 22.36 8.64
CA THR A 214 4.92 22.91 8.38
C THR A 214 4.93 23.42 6.93
N ASN A 215 4.67 22.54 5.97
CA ASN A 215 4.90 22.84 4.56
C ASN A 215 3.75 23.68 3.97
N THR A 216 4.09 24.57 3.05
CA THR A 216 3.17 25.58 2.48
C THR A 216 3.30 25.72 0.96
N TYR A 217 3.80 24.69 0.27
CA TYR A 217 3.80 24.65 -1.19
C TYR A 217 2.40 24.34 -1.74
N ALA A 218 2.10 24.82 -2.95
CA ALA A 218 0.80 24.61 -3.61
C ALA A 218 0.79 23.52 -4.69
N GLY A 219 1.96 23.08 -5.15
CA GLY A 219 2.06 22.03 -6.17
C GLY A 219 1.73 20.62 -5.67
N LEU A 220 1.48 19.71 -6.60
CA LEU A 220 1.11 18.32 -6.34
C LEU A 220 2.20 17.56 -5.56
N THR A 221 1.82 16.84 -4.51
CA THR A 221 2.66 15.81 -3.89
C THR A 221 2.48 14.49 -4.64
N THR A 222 3.55 13.88 -5.15
CA THR A 222 3.51 12.58 -5.85
C THR A 222 4.40 11.57 -5.13
N VAL A 223 3.82 10.49 -4.63
CA VAL A 223 4.58 9.35 -4.07
C VAL A 223 4.78 8.31 -5.17
N SER A 224 5.95 8.33 -5.82
CA SER A 224 6.29 7.45 -6.94
C SER A 224 6.94 6.13 -6.49
N VAL A 225 7.74 6.14 -5.43
CA VAL A 225 8.44 4.94 -4.92
C VAL A 225 8.62 5.03 -3.40
N GLY A 226 8.57 3.88 -2.72
CA GLY A 226 8.82 3.78 -1.28
C GLY A 226 7.71 4.42 -0.45
N THR A 227 8.07 5.00 0.69
CA THR A 227 7.11 5.60 1.64
C THR A 227 7.33 7.10 1.80
N LEU A 228 6.29 7.91 1.61
CA LEU A 228 6.23 9.28 2.12
C LEU A 228 5.46 9.27 3.46
N LYS A 229 6.01 9.92 4.48
CA LYS A 229 5.55 9.81 5.87
C LYS A 229 5.31 11.19 6.48
N ALA A 230 4.18 11.37 7.16
CA ALA A 230 3.87 12.63 7.84
C ALA A 230 4.70 12.78 9.12
N GLY A 231 5.42 13.89 9.26
CA GLY A 231 6.03 14.34 10.52
C GLY A 231 5.25 15.47 11.19
N SER A 232 4.32 16.10 10.49
CA SER A 232 3.45 17.18 10.98
C SER A 232 2.03 17.08 10.40
N ALA A 233 1.09 17.86 10.94
CA ALA A 233 -0.27 17.99 10.40
C ALA A 233 -0.33 18.69 9.01
N SER A 234 0.75 19.35 8.60
CA SER A 234 0.90 20.08 7.33
C SER A 234 2.06 19.52 6.50
N ALA A 235 2.30 18.21 6.60
CA ALA A 235 3.43 17.54 5.96
C ALA A 235 3.40 17.62 4.42
N PHE A 236 2.22 17.73 3.81
CA PHE A 236 2.00 17.57 2.36
C PHE A 236 1.69 18.88 1.62
N GLY A 237 1.96 20.03 2.25
CA GLY A 237 1.75 21.36 1.64
C GLY A 237 0.35 21.91 1.89
N THR A 238 -0.16 22.68 0.93
CA THR A 238 -1.52 23.20 0.92
C THR A 238 -2.46 22.31 0.10
N THR A 239 -3.75 22.35 0.42
CA THR A 239 -4.78 21.47 -0.17
C THR A 239 -5.24 21.92 -1.58
N ALA A 240 -4.33 22.43 -2.40
CA ALA A 240 -4.62 22.95 -3.74
C ALA A 240 -4.68 21.81 -4.78
N GLU A 241 -3.56 21.14 -5.00
CA GLU A 241 -3.44 19.99 -5.93
C GLU A 241 -3.49 18.62 -5.21
N GLY A 242 -3.12 18.59 -3.91
CA GLY A 242 -3.18 17.39 -3.06
C GLY A 242 -2.03 16.40 -3.24
N THR A 243 -2.31 15.12 -2.96
CA THR A 243 -1.34 14.01 -2.98
C THR A 243 -1.79 12.85 -3.89
N SER A 244 -0.91 12.39 -4.78
CA SER A 244 -1.10 11.19 -5.61
C SER A 244 -0.12 10.09 -5.21
N VAL A 245 -0.62 8.90 -4.89
CA VAL A 245 0.18 7.71 -4.54
C VAL A 245 0.14 6.73 -5.70
N THR A 246 1.30 6.39 -6.27
CA THR A 246 1.39 5.46 -7.41
C THR A 246 1.36 3.99 -6.96
N SER A 247 1.24 3.08 -7.93
CA SER A 247 1.25 1.64 -7.64
C SER A 247 2.56 1.20 -6.98
N GLY A 248 2.46 0.47 -5.87
CA GLY A 248 3.59 0.02 -5.06
C GLY A 248 4.19 1.08 -4.12
N ALA A 249 3.70 2.32 -4.11
CA ALA A 249 4.12 3.37 -3.19
C ALA A 249 3.18 3.51 -1.98
N VAL A 250 3.62 4.20 -0.92
CA VAL A 250 2.89 4.31 0.35
C VAL A 250 2.89 5.74 0.89
N LEU A 251 1.73 6.24 1.30
CA LEU A 251 1.56 7.43 2.14
C LEU A 251 1.25 6.99 3.58
N ASP A 252 2.11 7.34 4.54
CA ASP A 252 1.98 7.01 5.96
C ASP A 252 1.60 8.23 6.78
N LEU A 253 0.39 8.24 7.33
CA LEU A 253 -0.14 9.32 8.16
C LEU A 253 0.50 9.39 9.55
N ASN A 254 1.18 8.33 10.02
CA ASN A 254 2.05 8.37 11.20
C ASN A 254 1.44 9.03 12.47
N GLY A 255 0.17 8.74 12.77
CA GLY A 255 -0.55 9.31 13.90
C GLY A 255 -0.83 10.82 13.83
N GLN A 256 -0.63 11.44 12.67
CA GLN A 256 -0.99 12.84 12.42
C GLN A 256 -2.48 12.97 12.08
N SER A 257 -3.05 14.14 12.36
CA SER A 257 -4.35 14.55 11.84
C SER A 257 -4.13 15.51 10.68
N ILE A 258 -4.19 14.98 9.46
CA ILE A 258 -4.05 15.75 8.24
C ILE A 258 -5.39 16.41 7.89
N GLY A 259 -5.33 17.65 7.40
CA GLY A 259 -6.49 18.44 7.03
C GLY A 259 -7.20 17.96 5.75
N ALA A 260 -7.78 18.92 5.02
CA ALA A 260 -8.59 18.70 3.81
C ALA A 260 -7.78 18.25 2.56
N GLU A 261 -6.66 17.56 2.78
CA GLU A 261 -5.71 17.10 1.77
C GLU A 261 -6.31 16.00 0.90
N ALA A 262 -6.54 16.29 -0.39
CA ALA A 262 -7.10 15.32 -1.32
C ALA A 262 -6.06 14.24 -1.67
N VAL A 263 -6.42 12.95 -1.56
CA VAL A 263 -5.50 11.84 -1.80
C VAL A 263 -5.99 10.92 -2.91
N THR A 264 -5.23 10.75 -3.98
CA THR A 264 -5.51 9.77 -5.04
C THR A 264 -4.65 8.52 -4.85
N LEU A 265 -5.28 7.34 -4.74
CA LEU A 265 -4.61 6.05 -4.55
C LEU A 265 -4.66 5.22 -5.83
N ASN A 266 -3.48 4.81 -6.30
CA ASN A 266 -3.29 4.04 -7.53
C ASN A 266 -2.60 2.69 -7.27
N GLY A 267 -2.89 2.02 -6.16
CA GLY A 267 -2.43 0.65 -5.91
C GLY A 267 -2.59 0.16 -4.48
N THR A 268 -2.10 -1.05 -4.21
CA THR A 268 -2.18 -1.72 -2.90
C THR A 268 -1.03 -1.38 -1.94
N GLY A 269 -0.06 -0.58 -2.39
CA GLY A 269 1.14 -0.20 -1.65
C GLY A 269 2.22 -1.29 -1.59
N LEU A 270 3.31 -1.02 -0.86
CA LEU A 270 4.43 -1.94 -0.70
C LEU A 270 3.94 -3.29 -0.14
N SER A 271 4.23 -4.37 -0.86
CA SER A 271 3.81 -5.74 -0.52
C SER A 271 2.30 -5.90 -0.23
N SER A 272 1.46 -5.06 -0.84
CA SER A 272 0.01 -4.94 -0.56
C SER A 272 -0.36 -4.56 0.88
N GLY A 273 0.58 -4.00 1.65
CA GLY A 273 0.38 -3.56 3.04
C GLY A 273 -0.43 -2.28 3.23
N GLY A 274 -0.90 -1.66 2.14
CA GLY A 274 -1.66 -0.41 2.13
C GLY A 274 -0.90 0.70 1.38
N ALA A 275 -1.59 1.40 0.46
CA ALA A 275 -1.07 2.61 -0.18
C ALA A 275 -1.35 3.87 0.66
N LEU A 276 -2.37 3.84 1.52
CA LEU A 276 -2.58 4.80 2.60
C LEU A 276 -2.56 4.06 3.93
N VAL A 277 -1.60 4.37 4.80
CA VAL A 277 -1.41 3.67 6.07
C VAL A 277 -1.28 4.61 7.26
N ASN A 278 -1.45 4.06 8.47
CA ASN A 278 -0.90 4.61 9.69
C ASN A 278 0.02 3.57 10.35
N SER A 279 1.31 3.87 10.47
CA SER A 279 2.28 3.02 11.16
C SER A 279 2.40 3.31 12.68
N SER A 280 1.87 4.43 13.16
CA SER A 280 2.01 4.88 14.56
C SER A 280 0.97 4.24 15.48
N GLY A 281 1.32 4.01 16.75
CA GLY A 281 0.33 3.61 17.77
C GLY A 281 -0.71 4.70 18.07
N THR A 282 -0.40 5.97 17.76
CA THR A 282 -1.35 7.09 17.83
C THR A 282 -2.33 7.03 16.66
N ALA A 283 -3.62 7.24 16.91
CA ALA A 283 -4.63 7.27 15.86
C ALA A 283 -4.42 8.46 14.90
N ALA A 284 -4.44 8.20 13.60
CA ALA A 284 -4.32 9.21 12.55
C ALA A 284 -5.70 9.64 12.02
N SER A 285 -5.77 10.79 11.34
CA SER A 285 -6.94 11.18 10.56
C SER A 285 -6.59 11.91 9.26
N LEU A 286 -7.52 11.87 8.31
CA LEU A 286 -7.49 12.60 7.04
C LEU A 286 -8.90 13.09 6.74
N SER A 287 -9.08 14.41 6.54
CA SER A 287 -10.40 15.00 6.23
C SER A 287 -10.60 15.40 4.77
N GLY A 288 -9.55 15.36 3.95
CA GLY A 288 -9.68 15.48 2.49
C GLY A 288 -10.25 14.21 1.85
N ALA A 289 -10.83 14.37 0.66
CA ALA A 289 -11.44 13.27 -0.08
C ALA A 289 -10.38 12.28 -0.59
N VAL A 290 -10.78 11.00 -0.71
CA VAL A 290 -9.90 9.94 -1.24
C VAL A 290 -10.45 9.43 -2.57
N THR A 291 -9.62 9.40 -3.60
CA THR A 291 -9.98 8.93 -4.94
C THR A 291 -9.28 7.62 -5.24
N LEU A 292 -10.04 6.56 -5.50
CA LEU A 292 -9.51 5.26 -5.91
C LEU A 292 -9.22 5.29 -7.42
N GLY A 293 -8.04 5.76 -7.80
CA GLY A 293 -7.53 5.80 -9.17
C GLY A 293 -7.21 4.40 -9.72
N SER A 294 -6.94 3.43 -8.85
CA SER A 294 -7.01 2.00 -9.15
C SER A 294 -7.53 1.19 -7.95
N ALA A 295 -7.63 -0.14 -8.10
CA ALA A 295 -7.85 -1.04 -6.96
C ALA A 295 -6.75 -0.81 -5.91
N SER A 296 -7.14 -0.51 -4.67
CA SER A 296 -6.25 0.04 -3.65
C SER A 296 -6.47 -0.55 -2.25
N SER A 297 -5.42 -0.50 -1.43
CA SER A 297 -5.44 -1.00 -0.04
C SER A 297 -5.18 0.11 0.97
N ILE A 298 -5.83 0.04 2.14
CA ILE A 298 -5.67 0.99 3.26
C ILE A 298 -5.62 0.28 4.62
N GLY A 299 -4.93 0.85 5.62
CA GLY A 299 -4.89 0.30 7.00
C GLY A 299 -3.56 0.56 7.73
N GLY A 300 -2.94 -0.48 8.28
CA GLY A 300 -1.58 -0.44 8.81
C GLY A 300 -1.42 -1.16 10.14
N SER A 301 -0.82 -0.47 11.12
CA SER A 301 -0.69 -0.92 12.52
C SER A 301 -1.40 0.02 13.51
N GLY A 302 -1.61 1.27 13.11
CA GLY A 302 -2.34 2.29 13.87
C GLY A 302 -3.75 2.51 13.34
N ASN A 303 -4.68 2.84 14.24
CA ASN A 303 -6.04 3.22 13.85
C ASN A 303 -6.03 4.50 12.97
N MET A 304 -7.00 4.61 12.06
CA MET A 304 -7.11 5.73 11.12
C MET A 304 -8.58 6.14 10.98
N THR A 305 -8.86 7.44 10.90
CA THR A 305 -10.19 7.96 10.53
C THR A 305 -10.15 8.72 9.21
N LEU A 306 -10.94 8.27 8.24
CA LEU A 306 -11.17 8.93 6.96
C LEU A 306 -12.52 9.64 7.01
N SER A 307 -12.51 10.96 7.18
CA SER A 307 -13.72 11.80 7.27
C SER A 307 -14.07 12.50 5.96
N GLY A 308 -13.11 12.63 5.02
CA GLY A 308 -13.43 12.84 3.61
C GLY A 308 -14.06 11.59 2.99
N GLY A 309 -14.90 11.78 1.97
CA GLY A 309 -15.53 10.66 1.26
C GLY A 309 -14.56 9.93 0.33
N ILE A 310 -14.64 8.60 0.29
CA ILE A 310 -13.94 7.76 -0.70
C ILE A 310 -14.78 7.64 -1.98
N SER A 311 -14.17 7.88 -3.14
CA SER A 311 -14.81 7.85 -4.46
C SER A 311 -14.00 7.03 -5.49
N GLY A 312 -14.58 6.75 -6.67
CA GLY A 312 -13.93 6.04 -7.77
C GLY A 312 -14.57 4.69 -8.12
N ALA A 313 -14.23 4.14 -9.29
CA ALA A 313 -14.86 2.90 -9.79
C ALA A 313 -14.23 1.60 -9.23
N HIS A 314 -13.18 1.72 -8.41
CA HIS A 314 -12.28 0.61 -8.10
C HIS A 314 -12.47 0.01 -6.70
N ASN A 315 -11.92 -1.20 -6.53
CA ASN A 315 -12.02 -1.97 -5.28
C ASN A 315 -11.21 -1.34 -4.15
N LEU A 316 -11.74 -1.41 -2.93
CA LEU A 316 -11.09 -1.00 -1.70
C LEU A 316 -10.79 -2.22 -0.82
N THR A 317 -9.55 -2.36 -0.36
CA THR A 317 -9.15 -3.43 0.57
C THR A 317 -8.66 -2.88 1.90
N LYS A 318 -9.37 -3.16 2.99
CA LYS A 318 -8.85 -2.94 4.35
C LYS A 318 -7.88 -4.06 4.69
N VAL A 319 -6.61 -3.69 4.91
CA VAL A 319 -5.49 -4.55 5.32
C VAL A 319 -4.99 -4.15 6.71
N GLY A 320 -4.10 -4.93 7.32
CA GLY A 320 -3.56 -4.63 8.66
C GLY A 320 -4.50 -4.98 9.81
N GLY A 321 -3.97 -5.05 11.03
CA GLY A 321 -4.71 -5.43 12.25
C GLY A 321 -5.47 -4.26 12.91
N ASP A 322 -5.28 -3.05 12.41
CA ASP A 322 -5.83 -1.79 12.88
C ASP A 322 -7.35 -1.63 12.61
N THR A 323 -7.93 -0.55 13.13
CA THR A 323 -9.24 -0.05 12.73
C THR A 323 -9.13 1.16 11.81
N VAL A 324 -9.61 1.04 10.57
CA VAL A 324 -9.96 2.18 9.71
C VAL A 324 -11.42 2.53 9.94
N THR A 325 -11.72 3.78 10.24
CA THR A 325 -13.08 4.30 10.36
C THR A 325 -13.40 5.19 9.17
N LEU A 326 -14.41 4.81 8.39
CA LEU A 326 -14.98 5.62 7.31
C LEU A 326 -16.13 6.46 7.88
N SER A 327 -15.87 7.72 8.22
CA SER A 327 -16.89 8.65 8.72
C SER A 327 -17.42 9.60 7.65
N GLY A 328 -16.74 9.72 6.50
CA GLY A 328 -17.24 10.40 5.32
C GLY A 328 -18.31 9.60 4.55
N SER A 329 -19.04 10.27 3.65
CA SER A 329 -19.96 9.63 2.72
C SER A 329 -19.20 9.06 1.53
N ASN A 330 -19.13 7.74 1.40
CA ASN A 330 -18.33 7.07 0.38
C ASN A 330 -19.22 6.62 -0.79
N THR A 331 -18.77 6.95 -2.00
CA THR A 331 -19.53 6.78 -3.24
C THR A 331 -18.89 5.80 -4.23
N TYR A 332 -17.72 5.23 -3.88
CA TYR A 332 -17.01 4.27 -4.71
C TYR A 332 -17.86 3.03 -5.05
N THR A 333 -17.72 2.52 -6.27
CA THR A 333 -18.58 1.45 -6.82
C THR A 333 -17.88 0.10 -6.95
N GLY A 334 -16.59 0.01 -6.62
CA GLY A 334 -15.86 -1.26 -6.58
C GLY A 334 -16.10 -2.05 -5.30
N ILE A 335 -15.60 -3.28 -5.27
CA ILE A 335 -15.75 -4.25 -4.17
C ILE A 335 -15.05 -3.76 -2.91
N THR A 336 -15.71 -3.85 -1.76
CA THR A 336 -15.11 -3.63 -0.43
C THR A 336 -14.65 -4.97 0.14
N THR A 337 -13.34 -5.18 0.29
CA THR A 337 -12.77 -6.35 0.97
C THR A 337 -12.16 -5.95 2.30
N ILE A 338 -12.39 -6.74 3.34
CA ILE A 338 -11.78 -6.57 4.66
C ILE A 338 -10.97 -7.85 4.93
N SER A 339 -9.64 -7.77 4.80
CA SER A 339 -8.75 -8.93 4.94
C SER A 339 -8.11 -9.04 6.33
N GLY A 340 -8.32 -8.05 7.20
CA GLY A 340 -7.82 -8.06 8.57
C GLY A 340 -8.27 -6.82 9.37
N GLY A 341 -8.15 -6.92 10.70
CA GLY A 341 -8.51 -5.84 11.62
C GLY A 341 -9.99 -5.48 11.56
N THR A 342 -10.30 -4.19 11.55
CA THR A 342 -11.68 -3.67 11.48
C THR A 342 -11.83 -2.59 10.42
N LEU A 343 -12.85 -2.70 9.57
CA LEU A 343 -13.40 -1.54 8.85
C LEU A 343 -14.64 -1.06 9.60
N ALA A 344 -14.59 0.13 10.17
CA ALA A 344 -15.70 0.74 10.88
C ALA A 344 -16.41 1.80 10.01
N LEU A 345 -17.73 1.92 10.15
CA LEU A 345 -18.53 2.99 9.59
C LEU A 345 -18.90 4.00 10.69
N GLY A 346 -18.70 5.29 10.43
CA GLY A 346 -19.11 6.37 11.34
C GLY A 346 -20.62 6.64 11.30
N PRO A 347 -21.12 7.64 12.05
CA PRO A 347 -22.56 7.92 12.17
C PRO A 347 -23.30 8.23 10.87
N ILE A 348 -22.59 8.76 9.87
CA ILE A 348 -23.05 8.99 8.49
C ILE A 348 -22.23 8.18 7.46
N GLY A 349 -21.38 7.26 7.93
CA GLY A 349 -20.48 6.47 7.11
C GLY A 349 -21.27 5.45 6.29
N THR A 350 -21.10 5.48 4.98
CA THR A 350 -21.80 4.59 4.04
C THR A 350 -20.83 3.87 3.12
N ILE A 351 -21.21 2.66 2.70
CA ILE A 351 -20.59 1.90 1.60
C ILE A 351 -21.69 1.36 0.67
N ALA A 352 -22.84 2.05 0.57
CA ALA A 352 -24.03 1.57 -0.14
C ALA A 352 -23.80 1.26 -1.64
N ASN A 353 -22.81 1.89 -2.27
CA ASN A 353 -22.50 1.73 -3.69
C ASN A 353 -21.65 0.50 -4.03
N THR A 354 -21.07 -0.21 -3.06
CA THR A 354 -20.31 -1.43 -3.37
C THR A 354 -21.25 -2.61 -3.68
N PRO A 355 -20.99 -3.41 -4.73
CA PRO A 355 -21.77 -4.60 -5.03
C PRO A 355 -21.45 -5.78 -4.10
N LEU A 356 -20.26 -5.80 -3.48
CA LEU A 356 -19.80 -6.90 -2.64
C LEU A 356 -18.98 -6.38 -1.45
N ILE A 357 -19.38 -6.77 -0.25
CA ILE A 357 -18.69 -6.54 1.02
C ILE A 357 -18.16 -7.88 1.52
N LYS A 358 -16.88 -8.17 1.27
CA LYS A 358 -16.24 -9.42 1.66
C LYS A 358 -15.51 -9.27 3.00
N VAL A 359 -16.08 -9.81 4.07
CA VAL A 359 -15.45 -9.86 5.40
C VAL A 359 -14.73 -11.20 5.54
N GLN A 360 -13.39 -11.19 5.48
CA GLN A 360 -12.60 -12.42 5.56
C GLN A 360 -12.50 -12.95 6.99
N SER A 361 -12.11 -14.22 7.14
CA SER A 361 -11.96 -14.85 8.46
C SER A 361 -10.99 -14.07 9.35
N GLY A 362 -11.40 -13.79 10.59
CA GLY A 362 -10.64 -12.95 11.54
C GLY A 362 -10.73 -11.43 11.30
N ALA A 363 -11.41 -10.98 10.25
CA ALA A 363 -11.67 -9.56 9.97
C ALA A 363 -13.07 -9.13 10.42
N ASN A 364 -13.25 -7.82 10.63
CA ASN A 364 -14.47 -7.24 11.19
C ASN A 364 -15.01 -6.09 10.33
N LEU A 365 -16.31 -6.08 10.09
CA LEU A 365 -17.07 -4.89 9.66
C LEU A 365 -17.81 -4.33 10.87
N ASN A 366 -17.46 -3.13 11.34
CA ASN A 366 -18.17 -2.49 12.45
C ASN A 366 -19.15 -1.41 11.95
N VAL A 367 -20.43 -1.62 12.22
CA VAL A 367 -21.54 -0.74 11.84
C VAL A 367 -22.32 -0.23 13.05
N SER A 368 -21.85 -0.49 14.27
CA SER A 368 -22.56 -0.17 15.52
C SER A 368 -22.78 1.34 15.76
N ALA A 369 -22.08 2.20 15.02
CA ALA A 369 -22.23 3.65 15.10
C ALA A 369 -23.18 4.24 14.03
N VAL A 370 -23.62 3.46 13.02
CA VAL A 370 -24.44 3.95 11.90
C VAL A 370 -25.81 4.41 12.37
N THR A 371 -26.14 5.68 12.13
CA THR A 371 -27.39 6.29 12.62
C THR A 371 -28.60 5.72 11.88
N GLY A 372 -29.59 5.22 12.62
CA GLY A 372 -30.75 4.52 12.06
C GLY A 372 -30.55 3.03 11.80
N GLY A 373 -29.35 2.49 12.08
CA GLY A 373 -29.00 1.10 11.81
C GLY A 373 -28.43 0.90 10.40
N TRP A 374 -27.70 -0.20 10.20
CA TRP A 374 -27.06 -0.52 8.92
C TRP A 374 -27.81 -1.62 8.16
N ALA A 375 -27.84 -1.48 6.84
CA ALA A 375 -28.50 -2.43 5.96
C ALA A 375 -27.68 -2.75 4.70
N VAL A 376 -27.64 -4.04 4.35
CA VAL A 376 -27.18 -4.54 3.06
C VAL A 376 -28.27 -4.24 2.03
N GLN A 377 -27.97 -3.43 1.02
CA GLN A 377 -28.99 -2.83 0.15
C GLN A 377 -29.26 -3.64 -1.13
N GLY A 378 -30.43 -3.43 -1.74
CA GLY A 378 -30.82 -4.11 -2.98
C GLY A 378 -31.85 -3.31 -3.76
N SER A 379 -31.39 -2.33 -4.53
CA SER A 379 -32.27 -1.43 -5.30
C SER A 379 -33.04 -2.15 -6.41
N SER A 380 -32.54 -3.28 -6.90
CA SER A 380 -33.26 -4.19 -7.78
C SER A 380 -32.64 -5.60 -7.78
N SER A 381 -33.28 -6.57 -8.44
CA SER A 381 -32.69 -7.90 -8.67
C SER A 381 -31.38 -7.86 -9.47
N SER A 382 -31.15 -6.81 -10.27
CA SER A 382 -29.90 -6.60 -11.03
C SER A 382 -28.91 -5.66 -10.33
N SER A 383 -29.27 -5.10 -9.16
CA SER A 383 -28.45 -4.17 -8.38
C SER A 383 -28.58 -4.54 -6.90
N ARG A 384 -27.89 -5.64 -6.55
CA ARG A 384 -27.88 -6.29 -5.24
C ARG A 384 -26.52 -6.08 -4.60
N GLN A 385 -26.49 -5.58 -3.36
CA GLN A 385 -25.29 -5.67 -2.53
C GLN A 385 -25.25 -7.04 -1.86
N THR A 386 -24.09 -7.68 -1.89
CA THR A 386 -23.83 -8.94 -1.17
C THR A 386 -22.88 -8.69 0.00
N LEU A 387 -23.26 -9.15 1.18
CA LEU A 387 -22.37 -9.32 2.33
C LEU A 387 -21.85 -10.76 2.36
N SER A 388 -20.54 -10.97 2.19
CA SER A 388 -19.94 -12.29 2.06
C SER A 388 -18.81 -12.59 3.07
N GLY A 389 -18.52 -13.88 3.24
CA GLY A 389 -17.31 -14.36 3.92
C GLY A 389 -17.50 -14.80 5.38
N SER A 390 -16.44 -15.37 5.95
CA SER A 390 -16.41 -15.94 7.32
C SER A 390 -15.91 -14.97 8.41
N GLY A 391 -16.02 -13.65 8.16
CA GLY A 391 -15.68 -12.62 9.13
C GLY A 391 -16.80 -12.32 10.13
N ALA A 392 -16.61 -11.26 10.92
CA ALA A 392 -17.59 -10.77 11.87
C ALA A 392 -18.19 -9.41 11.45
N VAL A 393 -19.46 -9.19 11.76
CA VAL A 393 -20.16 -7.91 11.68
C VAL A 393 -20.55 -7.46 13.08
N ILE A 394 -20.18 -6.25 13.46
CA ILE A 394 -20.37 -5.68 14.79
C ILE A 394 -21.46 -4.60 14.72
N GLY A 395 -22.52 -4.75 15.50
CA GLY A 395 -23.69 -3.87 15.47
C GLY A 395 -24.90 -4.47 14.74
N ALA A 396 -26.08 -3.90 15.01
CA ALA A 396 -27.35 -4.41 14.46
C ALA A 396 -27.39 -4.27 12.94
N THR A 397 -27.69 -5.38 12.25
CA THR A 397 -27.65 -5.47 10.78
C THR A 397 -28.98 -5.92 10.20
N THR A 398 -29.40 -5.28 9.11
CA THR A 398 -30.52 -5.73 8.28
C THR A 398 -30.02 -6.22 6.92
N ILE A 399 -30.42 -7.40 6.47
CA ILE A 399 -30.32 -7.75 5.06
C ILE A 399 -31.58 -7.20 4.39
N GLY A 400 -31.43 -6.14 3.61
CA GLY A 400 -32.54 -5.43 2.97
C GLY A 400 -33.16 -6.21 1.82
N THR A 401 -34.33 -5.74 1.34
CA THR A 401 -34.99 -6.31 0.15
C THR A 401 -34.03 -6.34 -1.04
N ASN A 402 -34.01 -7.46 -1.77
CA ASN A 402 -33.03 -7.87 -2.79
C ASN A 402 -31.56 -7.99 -2.32
N GLY A 403 -31.18 -7.49 -1.14
CA GLY A 403 -29.82 -7.67 -0.59
C GLY A 403 -29.48 -9.14 -0.36
N THR A 404 -28.19 -9.46 -0.36
CA THR A 404 -27.67 -10.82 -0.15
C THR A 404 -26.87 -10.91 1.14
N GLN A 405 -27.07 -11.98 1.89
CA GLN A 405 -26.05 -12.51 2.79
C GLN A 405 -25.58 -13.85 2.24
N ASN A 406 -24.27 -14.03 2.10
CA ASN A 406 -23.63 -15.29 1.73
C ASN A 406 -22.62 -15.59 2.84
N ALA A 407 -22.79 -16.67 3.61
CA ALA A 407 -21.74 -17.09 4.54
C ALA A 407 -20.60 -17.73 3.73
N GLY A 408 -19.39 -17.85 4.30
CA GLY A 408 -18.28 -18.51 3.61
C GLY A 408 -17.57 -17.69 2.51
N ASP A 409 -18.32 -17.11 1.56
CA ASP A 409 -17.93 -16.91 0.13
C ASP A 409 -17.95 -18.26 -0.61
N ALA A 410 -17.30 -18.40 -1.78
CA ALA A 410 -17.27 -19.61 -2.63
C ALA A 410 -16.69 -20.91 -2.00
N ARG A 411 -16.65 -21.00 -0.66
CA ARG A 411 -16.45 -22.19 0.17
C ARG A 411 -17.24 -21.99 1.47
N VAL A 412 -17.93 -23.06 1.89
CA VAL A 412 -18.65 -23.13 3.17
C VAL A 412 -17.85 -22.56 4.35
N GLY A 413 -18.51 -21.77 5.20
CA GLY A 413 -17.86 -21.14 6.34
C GLY A 413 -18.80 -20.71 7.46
N THR A 414 -18.29 -19.91 8.40
CA THR A 414 -19.08 -19.37 9.52
C THR A 414 -18.97 -17.86 9.57
N GLN A 415 -20.08 -17.17 9.32
CA GLN A 415 -20.18 -15.71 9.48
C GLN A 415 -20.74 -15.37 10.87
N THR A 416 -20.28 -14.29 11.50
CA THR A 416 -20.72 -13.93 12.87
C THR A 416 -21.28 -12.52 12.93
N PHE A 417 -22.44 -12.35 13.56
CA PHE A 417 -23.02 -11.05 13.89
C PHE A 417 -22.98 -10.89 15.41
N SER A 418 -22.30 -9.86 15.92
CA SER A 418 -22.17 -9.64 17.38
C SER A 418 -23.42 -9.03 18.03
N SER A 419 -24.55 -9.01 17.32
CA SER A 419 -25.77 -8.25 17.61
C SER A 419 -26.93 -8.87 16.85
N SER A 420 -28.10 -8.22 16.85
CA SER A 420 -29.28 -8.69 16.12
C SER A 420 -29.09 -8.64 14.59
N LEU A 421 -29.62 -9.67 13.91
CA LEU A 421 -29.64 -9.81 12.46
C LEU A 421 -31.09 -9.90 11.99
N THR A 422 -31.49 -9.04 11.05
CA THR A 422 -32.88 -9.00 10.53
C THR A 422 -32.91 -9.19 9.03
N TYR A 423 -33.72 -10.13 8.54
CA TYR A 423 -33.96 -10.35 7.11
C TYR A 423 -35.26 -9.65 6.67
N ALA A 424 -35.17 -8.71 5.74
CA ALA A 424 -36.35 -8.05 5.15
C ALA A 424 -37.07 -8.95 4.14
N SER A 425 -38.33 -8.63 3.82
CA SER A 425 -39.06 -9.30 2.73
C SER A 425 -38.30 -9.17 1.41
N GLY A 426 -38.11 -10.29 0.70
CA GLY A 426 -37.32 -10.37 -0.53
C GLY A 426 -35.80 -10.18 -0.34
N SER A 427 -35.29 -10.15 0.89
CA SER A 427 -33.85 -10.37 1.14
C SER A 427 -33.50 -11.84 0.88
N ILE A 428 -32.22 -12.14 0.63
CA ILE A 428 -31.79 -13.51 0.31
C ILE A 428 -30.62 -13.93 1.20
N PHE A 429 -30.75 -15.09 1.84
CA PHE A 429 -29.62 -15.84 2.37
C PHE A 429 -29.18 -16.88 1.33
N GLU A 430 -27.92 -16.79 0.91
CA GLU A 430 -27.23 -17.78 0.10
C GLU A 430 -26.47 -18.71 1.05
N TRP A 431 -26.72 -20.01 0.87
CA TRP A 431 -26.24 -21.08 1.74
C TRP A 431 -25.50 -22.12 0.92
N ASP A 432 -24.19 -22.15 1.06
CA ASP A 432 -23.32 -23.14 0.42
C ASP A 432 -23.31 -24.49 1.17
N LEU A 433 -23.18 -25.57 0.40
CA LEU A 433 -23.12 -26.96 0.87
C LEU A 433 -21.95 -27.70 0.20
N ASP A 434 -21.04 -28.27 1.00
CA ASP A 434 -19.86 -29.05 0.56
C ASP A 434 -20.09 -30.56 0.73
N ARG A 435 -20.04 -31.27 -0.40
CA ARG A 435 -20.29 -32.72 -0.52
C ARG A 435 -19.31 -33.60 0.25
N THR A 436 -18.18 -33.07 0.72
CA THR A 436 -17.12 -33.82 1.39
C THR A 436 -17.32 -33.92 2.90
N GLN A 437 -18.09 -33.02 3.51
CA GLN A 437 -18.23 -32.89 4.96
C GLN A 437 -19.68 -32.61 5.41
N THR A 438 -20.67 -32.99 4.61
CA THR A 438 -22.09 -32.54 4.60
C THR A 438 -22.86 -32.40 5.93
N GLN A 439 -22.37 -32.94 7.05
CA GLN A 439 -22.98 -32.82 8.38
C GLN A 439 -22.24 -31.89 9.36
N THR A 440 -21.08 -31.34 8.99
CA THR A 440 -20.28 -30.48 9.89
C THR A 440 -20.57 -28.99 9.67
N ARG A 441 -21.06 -28.31 10.70
CA ARG A 441 -21.36 -26.86 10.67
C ARG A 441 -20.12 -26.04 10.31
N GLY A 442 -20.27 -25.10 9.37
CA GLY A 442 -19.22 -24.14 8.99
C GLY A 442 -18.02 -24.72 8.23
N THR A 443 -18.08 -26.00 7.86
CA THR A 443 -16.99 -26.74 7.17
C THR A 443 -17.51 -27.78 6.17
N GLY A 444 -18.77 -28.19 6.29
CA GLY A 444 -19.54 -28.94 5.30
C GLY A 444 -20.81 -28.23 4.82
N TYR A 445 -21.28 -27.22 5.54
CA TYR A 445 -22.35 -26.31 5.13
C TYR A 445 -22.18 -24.96 5.81
N ASP A 446 -22.75 -23.92 5.21
CA ASP A 446 -22.69 -22.56 5.74
C ASP A 446 -23.40 -22.38 7.08
N ALA A 447 -22.81 -21.51 7.90
CA ALA A 447 -23.24 -21.24 9.26
C ALA A 447 -23.23 -19.74 9.60
N VAL A 448 -24.19 -19.33 10.42
CA VAL A 448 -24.34 -17.95 10.89
C VAL A 448 -24.51 -17.93 12.40
N ASN A 449 -23.67 -17.17 13.10
CA ASN A 449 -23.82 -16.87 14.53
C ASN A 449 -24.49 -15.49 14.70
N VAL A 450 -25.45 -15.36 15.60
CA VAL A 450 -26.18 -14.11 15.88
C VAL A 450 -26.23 -13.86 17.38
N GLY A 451 -25.35 -13.00 17.89
CA GLY A 451 -25.26 -12.70 19.33
C GLY A 451 -26.47 -11.95 19.91
N GLY A 452 -27.35 -11.41 19.07
CA GLY A 452 -28.60 -10.79 19.47
C GLY A 452 -29.83 -11.59 19.02
N THR A 453 -30.87 -10.88 18.59
CA THR A 453 -32.09 -11.49 18.05
C THR A 453 -31.96 -11.73 16.55
N LEU A 454 -32.27 -12.94 16.10
CA LEU A 454 -32.54 -13.24 14.69
C LEU A 454 -34.00 -12.91 14.38
N GLY A 455 -34.25 -12.13 13.32
CA GLY A 455 -35.61 -11.76 12.91
C GLY A 455 -35.77 -11.69 11.41
N GLY A 456 -37.03 -11.56 10.97
CA GLY A 456 -37.37 -11.33 9.57
C GLY A 456 -38.73 -11.87 9.16
N THR A 457 -39.02 -11.75 7.86
CA THR A 457 -40.23 -12.27 7.21
C THR A 457 -40.01 -12.30 5.69
N ALA A 458 -40.54 -13.29 4.99
CA ALA A 458 -40.49 -13.42 3.53
C ALA A 458 -39.09 -13.31 2.90
N ALA A 459 -38.07 -13.78 3.62
CA ALA A 459 -36.72 -13.96 3.09
C ALA A 459 -36.67 -15.20 2.19
N ILE A 460 -35.82 -15.14 1.16
CA ILE A 460 -35.54 -16.26 0.25
C ILE A 460 -34.33 -17.03 0.80
N PHE A 461 -34.41 -18.36 0.79
CA PHE A 461 -33.29 -19.23 1.10
C PHE A 461 -32.75 -19.85 -0.19
N ARG A 462 -31.63 -19.32 -0.70
CA ARG A 462 -30.98 -19.83 -1.92
C ARG A 462 -29.97 -20.90 -1.55
N ILE A 463 -30.16 -22.10 -2.07
CA ILE A 463 -29.23 -23.22 -1.90
C ILE A 463 -28.21 -23.18 -3.04
N VAL A 464 -26.94 -23.13 -2.65
CA VAL A 464 -25.79 -23.19 -3.57
C VAL A 464 -25.06 -24.52 -3.32
N THR A 465 -24.79 -25.26 -4.40
CA THR A 465 -24.01 -26.49 -4.33
C THR A 465 -22.75 -26.31 -5.18
N GLY A 466 -21.57 -26.31 -4.55
CA GLY A 466 -20.31 -26.07 -5.26
C GLY A 466 -20.08 -27.00 -6.45
N ASP A 467 -19.33 -26.52 -7.46
CA ASP A 467 -19.24 -26.93 -8.89
C ASP A 467 -19.18 -28.43 -9.27
N THR A 468 -19.03 -29.34 -8.31
CA THR A 468 -19.08 -30.78 -8.52
C THR A 468 -20.45 -31.34 -8.15
N ALA A 469 -21.22 -31.76 -9.16
CA ALA A 469 -22.58 -32.26 -9.01
C ALA A 469 -22.70 -33.38 -7.94
N TYR A 470 -23.74 -33.26 -7.12
CA TYR A 470 -24.13 -34.27 -6.14
C TYR A 470 -24.75 -35.49 -6.83
N THR A 471 -24.42 -36.69 -6.35
CA THR A 471 -24.92 -37.95 -6.92
C THR A 471 -26.42 -38.15 -6.66
N GLN A 472 -27.09 -38.94 -7.50
CA GLN A 472 -28.48 -39.35 -7.24
C GLN A 472 -28.61 -40.12 -5.90
N ASP A 473 -27.58 -40.89 -5.52
CA ASP A 473 -27.50 -41.59 -4.23
C ASP A 473 -27.56 -40.64 -3.03
N PHE A 474 -27.11 -39.39 -3.18
CA PHE A 474 -27.27 -38.36 -2.16
C PHE A 474 -28.72 -37.86 -2.10
N TRP A 475 -29.27 -37.40 -3.21
CA TRP A 475 -30.62 -36.82 -3.25
C TRP A 475 -31.75 -37.82 -2.99
N SER A 476 -31.52 -39.12 -3.17
CA SER A 476 -32.47 -40.18 -2.84
C SER A 476 -32.61 -40.48 -1.34
N GLN A 477 -31.79 -39.86 -0.49
CA GLN A 477 -31.82 -39.99 0.97
C GLN A 477 -32.31 -38.70 1.65
N THR A 478 -32.91 -38.82 2.82
CA THR A 478 -33.26 -37.67 3.69
C THR A 478 -31.99 -37.13 4.35
N HIS A 479 -31.77 -35.81 4.31
CA HIS A 479 -30.64 -35.13 4.96
C HIS A 479 -31.13 -34.00 5.86
N THR A 480 -30.41 -33.75 6.96
CA THR A 480 -30.79 -32.76 7.98
C THR A 480 -29.60 -31.89 8.40
N TRP A 481 -29.79 -30.57 8.40
CA TRP A 481 -28.81 -29.56 8.79
C TRP A 481 -29.36 -28.71 9.93
N SER A 482 -28.91 -29.01 11.15
CA SER A 482 -29.31 -28.30 12.37
C SER A 482 -28.39 -27.12 12.65
N ASN A 483 -28.93 -26.07 13.28
CA ASN A 483 -28.15 -24.92 13.74
C ASN A 483 -27.41 -24.16 12.60
N ILE A 484 -27.94 -24.14 11.38
CA ILE A 484 -27.48 -23.24 10.30
C ILE A 484 -27.37 -21.81 10.87
N PHE A 485 -28.40 -21.38 11.60
CA PHE A 485 -28.36 -20.24 12.49
C PHE A 485 -28.17 -20.70 13.93
N ASP A 486 -27.24 -20.05 14.64
CA ASP A 486 -27.10 -20.08 16.09
C ASP A 486 -27.39 -18.67 16.61
N PHE A 487 -28.32 -18.52 17.56
CA PHE A 487 -28.86 -17.22 17.96
C PHE A 487 -29.27 -17.17 19.43
N ALA A 488 -29.10 -16.00 20.07
CA ALA A 488 -29.52 -15.79 21.45
C ALA A 488 -31.05 -15.69 21.61
N SER A 489 -31.76 -15.25 20.56
CA SER A 489 -33.23 -15.23 20.51
C SER A 489 -33.72 -15.16 19.06
N ILE A 490 -34.99 -15.49 18.82
CA ILE A 490 -35.64 -15.40 17.51
C ILE A 490 -37.01 -14.72 17.62
N THR A 491 -37.40 -13.87 16.66
CA THR A 491 -38.69 -13.16 16.71
C THR A 491 -39.89 -14.05 16.42
N THR A 492 -39.70 -15.12 15.64
CA THR A 492 -40.74 -16.07 15.22
C THR A 492 -40.18 -17.49 15.18
N ASN A 493 -39.76 -17.97 14.01
CA ASN A 493 -39.11 -19.26 13.75
C ASN A 493 -38.50 -19.24 12.34
N LEU A 494 -37.53 -20.10 12.04
CA LEU A 494 -36.83 -20.09 10.74
C LEU A 494 -37.78 -20.29 9.55
N ALA A 495 -38.82 -21.14 9.66
CA ALA A 495 -39.80 -21.34 8.61
C ALA A 495 -40.63 -20.09 8.28
N SER A 496 -40.82 -19.19 9.26
CA SER A 496 -41.55 -17.92 9.09
C SER A 496 -40.67 -16.76 8.64
N ILE A 497 -39.36 -16.82 8.90
CA ILE A 497 -38.38 -15.89 8.34
C ILE A 497 -38.17 -16.24 6.85
N PHE A 498 -37.92 -17.51 6.54
CA PHE A 498 -37.59 -18.01 5.19
C PHE A 498 -38.79 -18.56 4.41
N ASN A 499 -39.97 -17.93 4.55
CA ASN A 499 -41.15 -18.27 3.75
C ASN A 499 -41.24 -17.53 2.40
N GLY A 500 -40.20 -16.76 2.02
CA GLY A 500 -40.11 -16.16 0.68
C GLY A 500 -39.84 -17.18 -0.44
N GLY A 501 -39.49 -18.42 -0.08
CA GLY A 501 -39.27 -19.54 -0.98
C GLY A 501 -37.86 -20.12 -0.90
N PHE A 502 -37.71 -21.35 -1.37
CA PHE A 502 -36.40 -21.94 -1.66
C PHE A 502 -36.04 -21.63 -3.11
N ASP A 503 -34.86 -21.03 -3.30
CA ASP A 503 -34.29 -20.82 -4.63
C ASP A 503 -33.18 -21.86 -4.86
N TYR A 504 -33.15 -22.43 -6.06
CA TYR A 504 -32.34 -23.58 -6.42
C TYR A 504 -31.43 -23.22 -7.59
N ALA A 505 -30.22 -22.73 -7.27
CA ALA A 505 -29.24 -22.41 -8.30
C ALA A 505 -28.81 -23.64 -9.13
N THR A 506 -28.81 -24.82 -8.50
CA THR A 506 -28.14 -26.04 -9.01
C THR A 506 -28.81 -27.36 -8.64
N SER A 507 -29.97 -27.36 -7.95
CA SER A 507 -30.62 -28.62 -7.52
C SER A 507 -31.46 -29.26 -8.64
N PRO A 508 -31.64 -30.60 -8.63
CA PRO A 508 -32.50 -31.26 -9.59
C PRO A 508 -33.98 -31.08 -9.22
N ALA A 509 -34.60 -30.05 -9.80
CA ALA A 509 -36.02 -29.74 -9.60
C ALA A 509 -36.93 -30.96 -9.85
N GLY A 510 -37.85 -31.23 -8.90
CA GLY A 510 -38.79 -32.36 -8.98
C GLY A 510 -38.29 -33.70 -8.41
N GLN A 511 -37.14 -33.75 -7.74
CA GLN A 511 -36.65 -34.96 -7.06
C GLN A 511 -36.93 -34.99 -5.54
N GLY A 512 -37.41 -33.90 -4.96
CA GLY A 512 -37.69 -33.76 -3.53
C GLY A 512 -37.93 -32.30 -3.13
N ALA A 513 -37.95 -32.02 -1.83
CA ALA A 513 -38.14 -30.67 -1.29
C ALA A 513 -37.29 -30.41 -0.04
N PHE A 514 -36.81 -29.17 0.09
CA PHE A 514 -36.30 -28.64 1.35
C PHE A 514 -37.47 -28.13 2.22
N THR A 515 -37.35 -28.33 3.53
CA THR A 515 -38.37 -27.97 4.52
C THR A 515 -37.72 -27.51 5.81
N TRP A 516 -38.30 -26.47 6.45
CA TRP A 516 -37.85 -26.00 7.76
C TRP A 516 -38.59 -26.69 8.89
N GLN A 517 -37.81 -27.31 9.78
CA GLN A 517 -38.20 -27.65 11.15
C GLN A 517 -37.58 -26.63 12.11
N THR A 518 -37.98 -26.64 13.38
CA THR A 518 -37.78 -25.55 14.36
C THR A 518 -36.41 -24.84 14.32
N ASN A 519 -35.30 -25.60 14.29
CA ASN A 519 -33.94 -25.08 14.04
C ASN A 519 -33.13 -25.97 13.08
N THR A 520 -33.82 -26.69 12.18
CA THR A 520 -33.22 -27.71 11.32
C THR A 520 -33.82 -27.62 9.92
N LEU A 521 -32.96 -27.53 8.91
CA LEU A 521 -33.35 -27.66 7.51
C LEU A 521 -33.33 -29.16 7.15
N GLN A 522 -34.40 -29.69 6.55
CA GLN A 522 -34.45 -31.07 6.07
C GLN A 522 -34.73 -31.12 4.57
N TRP A 523 -33.86 -31.81 3.82
CA TRP A 523 -34.19 -32.32 2.48
C TRP A 523 -34.95 -33.63 2.61
N THR A 524 -36.05 -33.76 1.88
CA THR A 524 -36.84 -34.99 1.79
C THR A 524 -37.03 -35.38 0.31
N PRO A 525 -36.63 -36.61 -0.11
CA PRO A 525 -36.85 -37.08 -1.48
C PRO A 525 -38.33 -37.25 -1.81
N GLN A 526 -38.69 -37.08 -3.08
CA GLN A 526 -40.06 -37.28 -3.54
C GLN A 526 -40.41 -38.77 -3.63
N SER A 527 -41.50 -39.17 -2.97
CA SER A 527 -42.02 -40.54 -3.04
C SER A 527 -42.34 -40.94 -4.48
N GLY A 528 -41.83 -42.09 -4.92
CA GLY A 528 -42.01 -42.60 -6.28
C GLY A 528 -41.06 -42.01 -7.34
N ALA A 529 -40.10 -41.15 -6.96
CA ALA A 529 -39.07 -40.68 -7.89
C ALA A 529 -38.20 -41.85 -8.36
N THR A 530 -38.24 -42.16 -9.66
CA THR A 530 -37.37 -43.18 -10.26
C THR A 530 -35.99 -42.59 -10.53
N PHE A 531 -35.14 -42.60 -9.51
CA PHE A 531 -33.70 -42.38 -9.65
C PHE A 531 -33.14 -43.50 -10.54
N VAL A 532 -32.96 -43.22 -11.84
CA VAL A 532 -32.30 -44.14 -12.77
C VAL A 532 -30.80 -44.00 -12.49
N PRO A 533 -30.13 -45.00 -11.89
CA PRO A 533 -28.71 -44.89 -11.62
C PRO A 533 -27.99 -44.72 -12.96
N GLU A 534 -27.09 -43.75 -13.06
CA GLU A 534 -26.20 -43.74 -14.22
C GLU A 534 -25.47 -45.09 -14.24
N PRO A 535 -25.45 -45.81 -15.38
CA PRO A 535 -24.82 -47.11 -15.44
C PRO A 535 -23.35 -46.92 -15.07
N SER A 536 -22.91 -47.60 -14.01
CA SER A 536 -21.52 -47.52 -13.55
C SER A 536 -20.59 -47.72 -14.75
N SER A 537 -19.43 -47.04 -14.76
CA SER A 537 -18.54 -47.03 -15.93
C SER A 537 -18.15 -48.43 -16.43
N ALA A 538 -18.17 -49.42 -15.53
CA ALA A 538 -18.07 -50.85 -15.85
C ALA A 538 -19.25 -51.38 -16.73
N LEU A 539 -20.50 -51.05 -16.39
CA LEU A 539 -21.70 -51.50 -17.12
C LEU A 539 -21.83 -50.80 -18.48
N ALA A 540 -21.49 -49.52 -18.57
CA ALA A 540 -21.37 -48.80 -19.84
C ALA A 540 -20.29 -49.44 -20.75
N GLY A 541 -19.14 -49.82 -20.16
CA GLY A 541 -18.09 -50.58 -20.84
C GLY A 541 -18.56 -51.95 -21.35
N LEU A 542 -19.32 -52.70 -20.55
CA LEU A 542 -19.90 -53.99 -20.97
C LEU A 542 -20.87 -53.86 -22.15
N LEU A 543 -21.70 -52.81 -22.19
CA LEU A 543 -22.61 -52.55 -23.30
C LEU A 543 -21.88 -52.23 -24.61
N LEU A 544 -20.79 -51.44 -24.56
CA LEU A 544 -19.93 -51.25 -25.74
C LEU A 544 -19.22 -52.56 -26.15
N ALA A 545 -18.71 -53.34 -25.20
CA ALA A 545 -18.05 -54.62 -25.49
C ALA A 545 -18.99 -55.62 -26.18
N ALA A 546 -20.23 -55.75 -25.69
CA ALA A 546 -21.28 -56.56 -26.30
C ALA A 546 -21.64 -56.07 -27.72
N GLY A 547 -21.70 -54.74 -27.92
CA GLY A 547 -21.90 -54.12 -29.23
C GLY A 547 -20.80 -54.45 -30.24
N LEU A 548 -19.53 -54.36 -29.84
CA LEU A 548 -18.40 -54.70 -30.71
C LEU A 548 -18.34 -56.19 -31.03
N LEU A 549 -18.58 -57.07 -30.05
CA LEU A 549 -18.58 -58.53 -30.25
C LEU A 549 -19.62 -58.98 -31.28
N ARG A 550 -20.79 -58.31 -31.34
CA ARG A 550 -21.85 -58.66 -32.29
C ARG A 550 -21.56 -58.23 -33.74
N ARG A 551 -20.58 -57.36 -33.99
CA ARG A 551 -20.29 -56.81 -35.33
C ARG A 551 -19.16 -57.54 -36.09
N ARG A 552 -18.50 -58.55 -35.50
CA ARG A 552 -17.28 -59.18 -36.07
C ARG A 552 -17.47 -60.60 -36.63
N ARG A 553 -18.69 -60.99 -37.06
CA ARG A 553 -18.95 -62.36 -37.53
C ARG A 553 -19.93 -62.54 -38.71
N THR A 554 -19.84 -61.67 -39.73
CA THR A 554 -20.48 -61.88 -41.04
C THR A 554 -19.56 -61.39 -42.16
N GLY A 555 -19.11 -62.28 -43.06
CA GLY A 555 -18.34 -61.92 -44.26
C GLY A 555 -17.05 -62.72 -44.47
N ALA A 556 -17.14 -64.03 -44.77
CA ALA A 556 -16.01 -64.86 -45.22
C ALA A 556 -16.45 -66.21 -45.84
N SER A 557 -17.32 -66.20 -46.85
CA SER A 557 -17.52 -67.27 -47.86
C SER A 557 -18.53 -66.80 -48.91
#